data_AF-A0A3N0ZFL7-F1
#
_entry.id   AF-A0A3N0ZFL7-F1
#
_cell.length_a   1.000
_cell.length_b   1.000
_cell.length_c   1.000
_cell.angle_alpha   90.00
_cell.angle_beta   90.00
_cell.angle_gamma   90.00
#
_symmetry.space_group_name_H-M   'P 1'
#
loop_
_entity.id
_entity.type
_entity.pdbx_description
1 polymer ?
#
loop_
_entity_poly.entity_id
_entity_poly.type
_entity_poly.pdbx_seq_one_letter_code
_entity_poly.pdbx_strand_id
1 'polypeptide(L)'
;MLNKKIAIVGCGVAGISASIELQKRKIAHTIFEAKRFIGGRFYSFFDPKLDFEIENGQHLFSSAYINFFEILKFLGTFKYLKTSKNLSVQFISPSGKTARLEALTFPNQFGFFLGLLKFPFLSFKSKTTLLKLIKKVNAESFSTTNSISVKNFLLSNHQNEEVIKVFWQPIGVSIFNNDLENIPSALFFETFKKAFLGKYFFCFFNFGKFQFACSIYGSN
;
A
#
# COMPACT_ATOMS: atom_id res chain seq x y z
N MET A 1 32.38 27.58 -17.60
CA MET A 1 31.10 27.07 -17.03
C MET A 1 31.46 26.01 -16.00
N LEU A 2 30.98 26.11 -14.76
CA LEU A 2 31.18 25.03 -13.78
C LEU A 2 30.52 23.75 -14.32
N ASN A 3 31.33 22.75 -14.63
CA ASN A 3 30.87 21.43 -15.05
C ASN A 3 30.25 20.77 -13.81
N LYS A 4 28.96 21.04 -13.55
CA LYS A 4 28.26 20.58 -12.34
C LYS A 4 28.26 19.05 -12.33
N LYS A 5 29.06 18.47 -11.44
CA LYS A 5 29.06 17.03 -11.17
C LYS A 5 27.89 16.73 -10.23
N ILE A 6 26.98 15.85 -10.66
CA ILE A 6 25.84 15.42 -9.84
C ILE A 6 26.15 14.06 -9.23
N ALA A 7 26.03 13.96 -7.91
CA ALA A 7 26.09 12.71 -7.17
C ALA A 7 24.70 12.40 -6.59
N ILE A 8 24.26 11.16 -6.73
CA ILE A 8 23.06 10.61 -6.10
C ILE A 8 23.53 9.64 -5.01
N VAL A 9 23.02 9.79 -3.79
CA VAL A 9 23.35 8.90 -2.67
C VAL A 9 22.14 8.01 -2.39
N GLY A 10 22.32 6.71 -2.57
CA GLY A 10 21.32 5.64 -2.42
C GLY A 10 20.77 5.13 -3.74
N CYS A 11 20.87 3.84 -4.00
CA CYS A 11 20.26 3.12 -5.13
C CYS A 11 18.87 2.56 -4.77
N GLY A 12 18.11 3.23 -3.91
CA GLY A 12 16.69 2.95 -3.69
C GLY A 12 15.80 3.47 -4.82
N VAL A 13 14.49 3.22 -4.75
CA VAL A 13 13.51 3.69 -5.76
C VAL A 13 13.62 5.21 -6.03
N ALA A 14 13.83 6.02 -5.00
CA ALA A 14 14.01 7.46 -5.15
C ALA A 14 15.29 7.84 -5.91
N GLY A 15 16.42 7.19 -5.61
CA GLY A 15 17.69 7.43 -6.30
C GLY A 15 17.67 6.94 -7.74
N ILE A 16 17.06 5.78 -7.99
CA ILE A 16 16.81 5.26 -9.34
C ILE A 16 15.92 6.23 -10.13
N SER A 17 14.85 6.74 -9.52
CA SER A 17 13.97 7.74 -10.14
C SER A 17 14.74 9.01 -10.52
N ALA A 18 15.58 9.53 -9.62
CA ALA A 18 16.41 10.70 -9.90
C ALA A 18 17.42 10.44 -11.03
N SER A 19 18.07 9.26 -11.03
CA SER A 19 19.01 8.83 -12.07
C SER A 19 18.34 8.78 -13.45
N ILE A 20 17.14 8.19 -13.54
CA ILE A 20 16.35 8.13 -14.77
C ILE A 20 16.06 9.54 -15.30
N GLU A 21 15.62 10.46 -14.44
CA GLU A 21 15.32 11.84 -14.88
C GLU A 21 16.56 12.61 -15.34
N LEU A 22 17.71 12.42 -14.70
CA LEU A 22 18.98 12.99 -15.17
C LEU A 22 19.44 12.37 -16.49
N GLN A 23 19.26 11.05 -16.65
CA GLN A 23 19.60 10.34 -17.88
C GLN A 23 18.75 10.83 -19.07
N LYS A 24 17.43 11.00 -18.88
CA LYS A 24 16.53 11.56 -19.91
C LYS A 24 16.98 12.95 -20.37
N ARG A 25 17.56 13.74 -19.48
CA ARG A 25 18.09 15.10 -19.75
C ARG A 25 19.54 15.08 -20.24
N LYS A 26 20.15 13.91 -20.42
CA LYS A 26 21.56 13.73 -20.81
C LYS A 26 22.54 14.43 -19.85
N ILE A 27 22.19 14.51 -18.57
CA ILE A 27 23.04 15.09 -17.53
C ILE A 27 23.87 13.97 -16.89
N ALA A 28 25.19 14.10 -16.99
CA ALA A 28 26.12 13.16 -16.37
C ALA A 28 25.98 13.16 -14.84
N HIS A 29 25.91 11.96 -14.26
CA HIS A 29 25.77 11.78 -12.82
C HIS A 29 26.40 10.45 -12.39
N THR A 30 26.68 10.35 -11.09
CA THR A 30 27.16 9.11 -10.46
C THR A 30 26.24 8.78 -9.30
N ILE A 31 25.84 7.52 -9.18
CA ILE A 31 25.05 7.02 -8.06
C ILE A 31 25.92 6.17 -7.15
N PHE A 32 25.79 6.37 -5.84
CA PHE A 32 26.52 5.65 -4.81
C PHE A 32 25.54 4.88 -3.93
N GLU A 33 25.80 3.61 -3.65
CA GLU A 33 25.02 2.79 -2.72
C GLU A 33 25.96 2.21 -1.68
N ALA A 34 25.53 2.26 -0.42
CA ALA A 34 26.31 1.75 0.71
C ALA A 34 26.22 0.22 0.81
N LYS A 35 25.08 -0.35 0.40
CA LYS A 35 24.84 -1.80 0.41
C LYS A 35 25.45 -2.49 -0.81
N ARG A 36 25.64 -3.81 -0.70
CA ARG A 36 26.08 -4.67 -1.82
C ARG A 36 25.00 -4.95 -2.86
N PHE A 37 23.78 -4.48 -2.61
CA PHE A 37 22.62 -4.66 -3.49
C PHE A 37 21.88 -3.33 -3.65
N ILE A 38 21.17 -3.21 -4.77
CA ILE A 38 20.35 -2.04 -5.10
C ILE A 38 18.89 -2.27 -4.70
N GLY A 39 18.05 -1.24 -4.80
CA GLY A 39 16.60 -1.29 -4.51
C GLY A 39 16.21 -0.73 -3.14
N GLY A 40 17.16 -0.52 -2.25
CA GLY A 40 16.95 0.14 -0.95
C GLY A 40 16.16 -0.75 0.03
N ARG A 41 14.85 -0.50 0.16
CA ARG A 41 13.92 -1.37 0.93
C ARG A 41 13.27 -2.45 0.06
N PHE A 42 13.32 -2.31 -1.26
CA PHE A 42 12.84 -3.31 -2.22
C PHE A 42 14.01 -4.17 -2.67
N TYR A 43 14.33 -5.21 -1.90
CA TYR A 43 15.39 -6.15 -2.24
C TYR A 43 14.99 -7.57 -1.84
N SER A 44 15.62 -8.53 -2.49
CA SER A 44 15.57 -9.94 -2.14
C SER A 44 16.98 -10.46 -1.88
N PHE A 45 17.08 -11.55 -1.13
CA PHE A 45 18.34 -12.24 -0.89
C PHE A 45 18.09 -13.75 -0.83
N PHE A 46 19.02 -14.52 -1.38
CA PHE A 46 18.97 -15.97 -1.30
C PHE A 46 19.43 -16.43 0.08
N ASP A 47 18.63 -17.26 0.75
CA ASP A 47 19.04 -17.95 1.97
C ASP A 47 19.48 -19.38 1.63
N PRO A 48 20.79 -19.70 1.72
CA PRO A 48 21.31 -21.03 1.38
C PRO A 48 20.78 -22.16 2.27
N LYS A 49 20.30 -21.85 3.48
CA LYS A 49 19.75 -22.88 4.40
C LYS A 49 18.33 -23.27 4.01
N LEU A 50 17.56 -22.32 3.49
CA LEU A 50 16.18 -22.55 3.04
C LEU A 50 16.10 -22.92 1.56
N ASP A 51 17.22 -22.82 0.83
CA ASP A 51 17.31 -23.01 -0.63
C ASP A 51 16.25 -22.17 -1.36
N PHE A 52 16.09 -20.92 -0.92
CA PHE A 52 14.97 -20.07 -1.32
C PHE A 52 15.31 -18.58 -1.27
N GLU A 53 14.72 -17.81 -2.17
CA GLU A 53 14.86 -16.35 -2.22
C GLU A 53 13.87 -15.68 -1.27
N ILE A 54 14.39 -14.95 -0.29
CA ILE A 54 13.62 -14.21 0.70
C ILE A 54 13.49 -12.76 0.24
N GLU A 55 12.26 -12.26 0.14
CA GLU A 55 11.97 -10.85 -0.12
C GLU A 55 11.99 -10.05 1.19
N ASN A 56 12.55 -8.84 1.16
CA ASN A 56 12.50 -7.91 2.29
C ASN A 56 11.11 -7.27 2.42
N GLY A 57 10.18 -8.07 2.97
CA GLY A 57 8.77 -7.75 3.10
C GLY A 57 8.01 -8.10 1.81
N GLN A 58 6.79 -8.62 1.97
CA GLN A 58 5.92 -8.80 0.81
C GLN A 58 5.43 -7.42 0.34
N HIS A 59 5.52 -7.14 -0.96
CA HIS A 59 5.10 -5.85 -1.53
C HIS A 59 3.80 -5.93 -2.33
N LEU A 60 2.78 -5.21 -1.85
CA LEU A 60 1.50 -4.99 -2.52
C LEU A 60 1.50 -3.59 -3.13
N PHE A 61 1.25 -3.50 -4.42
CA PHE A 61 1.13 -2.23 -5.13
C PHE A 61 -0.28 -2.08 -5.65
N SER A 62 -0.95 -0.99 -5.28
CA SER A 62 -2.20 -0.60 -5.92
C SER A 62 -1.92 0.19 -7.19
N SER A 63 -2.96 0.44 -7.98
CA SER A 63 -2.92 1.33 -9.15
C SER A 63 -2.49 2.76 -8.82
N ALA A 64 -2.48 3.16 -7.54
CA ALA A 64 -1.99 4.46 -7.09
C ALA A 64 -0.50 4.67 -7.34
N TYR A 65 0.28 3.60 -7.53
CA TYR A 65 1.74 3.62 -7.70
C TYR A 65 2.16 4.00 -9.12
N ILE A 66 1.49 4.99 -9.73
CA ILE A 66 1.64 5.38 -11.14
C ILE A 66 3.13 5.63 -11.48
N ASN A 67 3.79 6.49 -10.71
CA ASN A 67 5.21 6.84 -10.95
C ASN A 67 6.15 5.64 -10.81
N PHE A 68 5.87 4.75 -9.86
CA PHE A 68 6.66 3.53 -9.66
C PHE A 68 6.49 2.57 -10.84
N PHE A 69 5.26 2.38 -11.34
CA PHE A 69 5.04 1.57 -12.53
C PHE A 69 5.67 2.17 -13.78
N GLU A 70 5.71 3.50 -13.94
CA GLU A 70 6.46 4.15 -15.02
C GLU A 70 7.97 3.90 -14.92
N ILE A 71 8.55 3.91 -13.71
CA ILE A 71 9.94 3.51 -13.49
C ILE A 71 10.15 2.05 -13.93
N LEU A 72 9.30 1.13 -13.51
CA LEU A 72 9.42 -0.28 -13.89
C LEU A 72 9.26 -0.51 -15.40
N LYS A 73 8.37 0.23 -16.07
CA LYS A 73 8.22 0.19 -17.53
C LYS A 73 9.46 0.73 -18.22
N PHE A 74 9.99 1.86 -17.75
CA PHE A 74 11.23 2.45 -18.29
C PHE A 74 12.41 1.47 -18.19
N LEU A 75 12.50 0.74 -17.08
CA LEU A 75 13.53 -0.28 -16.86
C LEU A 75 13.23 -1.63 -17.55
N GLY A 76 12.07 -1.79 -18.19
CA GLY A 76 11.66 -3.07 -18.80
C GLY A 76 11.36 -4.19 -17.80
N THR A 77 11.18 -3.86 -16.51
CA THR A 77 10.99 -4.82 -15.40
C THR A 77 9.54 -4.97 -14.96
N PHE A 78 8.60 -4.18 -15.50
CA PHE A 78 7.18 -4.29 -15.17
C PHE A 78 6.60 -5.70 -15.38
N LYS A 79 7.13 -6.44 -16.38
CA LYS A 79 6.76 -7.83 -16.70
C LYS A 79 6.99 -8.84 -15.58
N TYR A 80 7.81 -8.51 -14.58
CA TYR A 80 8.08 -9.38 -13.43
C TYR A 80 7.02 -9.24 -12.32
N LEU A 81 6.12 -8.26 -12.42
CA LEU A 81 5.00 -8.13 -11.50
C LEU A 81 3.93 -9.18 -11.80
N LYS A 82 3.42 -9.84 -10.75
CA LYS A 82 2.18 -10.62 -10.87
C LYS A 82 1.01 -9.68 -10.70
N THR A 83 0.11 -9.76 -11.66
CA THR A 83 -0.95 -8.78 -11.84
C THR A 83 -2.27 -9.48 -11.43
N SER A 84 -3.02 -8.92 -10.47
CA SER A 84 -4.39 -9.34 -10.13
C SER A 84 -5.43 -8.23 -10.36
N LYS A 85 -6.53 -8.60 -11.02
CA LYS A 85 -7.68 -7.70 -11.23
C LYS A 85 -8.52 -7.49 -9.96
N ASN A 86 -8.44 -8.43 -9.01
CA ASN A 86 -9.25 -8.41 -7.80
C ASN A 86 -8.37 -8.33 -6.56
N LEU A 87 -8.76 -7.47 -5.61
CA LEU A 87 -8.20 -7.47 -4.26
C LEU A 87 -8.64 -8.76 -3.56
N SER A 88 -7.69 -9.53 -3.04
CA SER A 88 -7.96 -10.63 -2.12
C SER A 88 -6.90 -10.56 -1.02
N VAL A 89 -7.34 -10.23 0.19
CA VAL A 89 -6.47 -10.13 1.37
C VAL A 89 -6.99 -11.10 2.42
N GLN A 90 -6.14 -12.02 2.87
CA GLN A 90 -6.48 -12.91 3.97
C GLN A 90 -6.32 -12.16 5.28
N PHE A 91 -7.32 -12.25 6.15
CA PHE A 91 -7.32 -11.72 7.50
C PHE A 91 -7.29 -12.88 8.49
N ILE A 92 -6.49 -12.73 9.55
CA ILE A 92 -6.38 -13.72 10.63
C ILE A 92 -6.72 -13.02 11.95
N SER A 93 -7.69 -13.56 12.69
CA SER A 93 -8.04 -13.09 14.03
C SER A 93 -7.08 -13.69 15.09
N PRO A 94 -7.00 -13.10 16.30
CA PRO A 94 -6.22 -13.68 17.40
C PRO A 94 -6.63 -15.10 17.77
N SER A 95 -7.91 -15.43 17.56
CA SER A 95 -8.44 -16.77 17.80
C SER A 95 -8.10 -17.77 16.67
N GLY A 96 -7.26 -17.38 15.71
CA GLY A 96 -6.89 -18.19 14.54
C GLY A 96 -7.97 -18.30 13.46
N LYS A 97 -9.11 -17.61 13.59
CA LYS A 97 -10.14 -17.61 12.54
C LYS A 97 -9.62 -16.83 11.35
N THR A 98 -9.80 -17.38 10.15
CA THR A 98 -9.40 -16.72 8.91
C THR A 98 -10.60 -16.30 8.10
N ALA A 99 -10.54 -15.13 7.47
CA ALA A 99 -11.49 -14.72 6.44
C ALA A 99 -10.77 -13.95 5.34
N ARG A 100 -11.30 -13.93 4.12
CA ARG A 100 -10.76 -13.10 3.05
C ARG A 100 -11.63 -11.88 2.83
N LEU A 101 -10.99 -10.71 2.73
CA LEU A 101 -11.61 -9.54 2.15
C LEU A 101 -11.35 -9.58 0.65
N GLU A 102 -12.40 -9.90 -0.11
CA GLU A 102 -12.33 -10.05 -1.56
C GLU A 102 -13.17 -8.97 -2.24
N ALA A 103 -12.59 -8.32 -3.24
CA ALA A 103 -13.37 -7.55 -4.21
C ALA A 103 -14.07 -8.55 -5.14
N LEU A 104 -15.29 -8.96 -4.77
CA LEU A 104 -16.01 -10.04 -5.44
C LEU A 104 -16.58 -9.59 -6.79
N THR A 105 -16.44 -10.47 -7.80
CA THR A 105 -17.14 -10.46 -9.10
C THR A 105 -16.84 -9.29 -10.05
N PHE A 106 -16.54 -8.09 -9.54
CA PHE A 106 -16.26 -6.91 -10.35
C PHE A 106 -15.00 -6.18 -9.85
N PRO A 107 -14.06 -5.83 -10.75
CA PRO A 107 -12.85 -5.07 -10.41
C PRO A 107 -13.18 -3.58 -10.24
N ASN A 108 -14.24 -3.26 -9.51
CA ASN A 108 -14.71 -1.89 -9.31
C ASN A 108 -15.07 -1.65 -7.82
N GLN A 109 -15.42 -0.41 -7.48
CA GLN A 109 -15.77 0.01 -6.11
C GLN A 109 -16.87 -0.89 -5.51
N PHE A 110 -17.79 -1.40 -6.33
CA PHE A 110 -18.86 -2.30 -5.89
C PHE A 110 -18.34 -3.65 -5.39
N GLY A 111 -17.32 -4.22 -6.05
CA GLY A 111 -16.69 -5.46 -5.59
C GLY A 111 -16.11 -5.31 -4.18
N PHE A 112 -15.43 -4.19 -3.93
CA PHE A 112 -14.89 -3.87 -2.61
C PHE A 112 -15.98 -3.69 -1.55
N PHE A 113 -17.06 -2.96 -1.88
CA PHE A 113 -18.22 -2.80 -1.00
C PHE A 113 -18.90 -4.14 -0.65
N LEU A 114 -19.08 -5.01 -1.64
CA LEU A 114 -19.63 -6.37 -1.44
C LEU A 114 -18.72 -7.22 -0.56
N GLY A 115 -17.40 -7.11 -0.74
CA GLY A 115 -16.41 -7.75 0.12
C GLY A 115 -16.56 -7.32 1.58
N LEU A 116 -16.70 -6.02 1.84
CA LEU A 116 -16.92 -5.48 3.19
C LEU A 116 -18.23 -5.96 3.81
N LEU A 117 -19.31 -6.04 3.02
CA LEU A 117 -20.58 -6.57 3.48
C LEU A 117 -20.47 -8.03 3.94
N LYS A 118 -19.67 -8.86 3.24
CA LYS A 118 -19.45 -10.26 3.59
C LYS A 118 -18.36 -10.48 4.64
N PHE A 119 -17.58 -9.46 4.97
CA PHE A 119 -16.45 -9.59 5.90
C PHE A 119 -16.93 -9.97 7.31
N PRO A 120 -16.54 -11.13 7.86
CA PRO A 120 -17.17 -11.67 9.07
C PRO A 120 -16.66 -11.06 10.37
N PHE A 121 -15.58 -10.27 10.33
CA PHE A 121 -14.96 -9.66 11.53
C PHE A 121 -15.54 -8.30 11.91
N LEU A 122 -16.62 -7.86 11.25
CA LEU A 122 -17.34 -6.63 11.59
C LEU A 122 -18.81 -6.93 11.85
N SER A 123 -19.36 -6.36 12.94
CA SER A 123 -20.80 -6.38 13.19
C SER A 123 -21.58 -5.63 12.10
N PHE A 124 -22.88 -5.92 11.99
CA PHE A 124 -23.74 -5.24 11.02
C PHE A 124 -23.76 -3.71 11.22
N LYS A 125 -23.84 -3.25 12.48
CA LYS A 125 -23.79 -1.82 12.82
C LYS A 125 -22.50 -1.17 12.32
N SER A 126 -21.37 -1.79 12.59
CA SER A 126 -20.04 -1.36 12.15
C SER A 126 -19.90 -1.30 10.63
N LYS A 127 -20.46 -2.28 9.91
CA LYS A 127 -20.51 -2.23 8.44
C LYS A 127 -21.29 -1.04 7.93
N THR A 128 -22.43 -0.70 8.54
CA THR A 128 -23.23 0.45 8.09
C THR A 128 -22.50 1.78 8.27
N THR A 129 -21.81 2.00 9.40
CA THR A 129 -21.04 3.23 9.64
C THR A 129 -19.81 3.29 8.73
N LEU A 130 -19.16 2.16 8.50
CA LEU A 130 -18.02 2.05 7.57
C LEU A 130 -18.43 2.43 6.14
N LEU A 131 -19.50 1.82 5.63
CA LEU A 131 -19.98 2.09 4.26
C LEU A 131 -20.43 3.55 4.08
N LYS A 132 -21.07 4.13 5.09
CA LYS A 132 -21.42 5.57 5.09
C LYS A 132 -20.18 6.45 4.96
N LEU A 133 -19.14 6.15 5.73
CA LEU A 133 -17.89 6.92 5.67
C LEU A 133 -17.17 6.71 4.33
N ILE A 134 -17.06 5.49 3.83
CA ILE A 134 -16.44 5.24 2.51
C ILE A 134 -17.19 5.99 1.41
N LYS A 135 -18.53 6.02 1.43
CA LYS A 135 -19.34 6.81 0.49
C LYS A 135 -19.03 8.31 0.61
N LYS A 136 -18.95 8.84 1.82
CA LYS A 136 -18.56 10.24 2.09
C LYS A 136 -17.16 10.54 1.55
N VAL A 137 -16.19 9.67 1.81
CA VAL A 137 -14.81 9.78 1.33
C VAL A 137 -14.75 9.75 -0.19
N ASN A 138 -15.55 8.90 -0.86
CA ASN A 138 -15.55 8.76 -2.32
C ASN A 138 -16.13 9.98 -3.06
N ALA A 139 -16.91 10.83 -2.38
CA ALA A 139 -17.48 12.03 -3.01
C ALA A 139 -16.40 13.01 -3.49
N GLU A 140 -16.65 13.71 -4.60
CA GLU A 140 -15.73 14.72 -5.13
C GLU A 140 -15.59 15.92 -4.20
N SER A 141 -16.66 16.28 -3.49
CA SER A 141 -16.70 17.35 -2.49
C SER A 141 -15.95 17.01 -1.19
N PHE A 142 -15.43 15.79 -1.06
CA PHE A 142 -14.74 15.37 0.15
C PHE A 142 -13.42 16.12 0.31
N SER A 143 -13.34 16.91 1.37
CA SER A 143 -12.11 17.54 1.86
C SER A 143 -11.90 17.18 3.32
N THR A 144 -10.63 17.23 3.73
CA THR A 144 -10.21 16.98 5.11
C THR A 144 -9.07 17.95 5.44
N THR A 145 -8.63 17.96 6.69
CA THR A 145 -7.61 18.87 7.16
C THR A 145 -6.36 18.12 7.63
N ASN A 146 -5.21 18.78 7.53
CA ASN A 146 -3.97 18.30 8.17
C ASN A 146 -3.96 18.53 9.68
N SER A 147 -4.97 19.22 10.23
CA SER A 147 -5.03 19.63 11.64
C SER A 147 -5.52 18.56 12.60
N ILE A 148 -6.09 17.45 12.09
CA ILE A 148 -6.59 16.36 12.94
C ILE A 148 -6.00 15.01 12.50
N SER A 149 -5.82 14.13 13.49
CA SER A 149 -5.39 12.76 13.27
C SER A 149 -6.49 11.92 12.59
N VAL A 150 -6.10 10.81 11.97
CA VAL A 150 -7.06 9.84 11.42
C VAL A 150 -7.99 9.33 12.52
N LYS A 151 -7.47 8.97 13.70
CA LYS A 151 -8.31 8.48 14.81
C LYS A 151 -9.41 9.48 15.19
N ASN A 152 -9.05 10.76 15.38
CA ASN A 152 -10.04 11.80 15.72
C ASN A 152 -11.03 12.02 14.58
N PHE A 153 -10.57 12.00 13.33
CA PHE A 153 -11.46 12.07 12.18
C PHE A 153 -12.46 10.89 12.15
N LEU A 154 -12.01 9.66 12.39
CA LEU A 154 -12.86 8.47 12.40
C LEU A 154 -13.93 8.54 13.51
N LEU A 155 -13.53 8.94 14.73
CA LEU A 155 -14.45 9.13 15.85
C LEU A 155 -15.51 10.19 15.54
N SER A 156 -15.10 11.34 14.97
CA SER A 156 -16.04 12.40 14.55
C SER A 156 -17.00 11.97 13.44
N ASN A 157 -16.68 10.89 12.70
CA ASN A 157 -17.53 10.28 11.68
C ASN A 157 -18.21 8.98 12.16
N HIS A 158 -18.41 8.84 13.47
CA HIS A 158 -19.14 7.75 14.11
C HIS A 158 -18.60 6.34 13.80
N GLN A 159 -17.29 6.22 13.54
CA GLN A 159 -16.63 4.92 13.49
C GLN A 159 -16.37 4.48 14.92
N ASN A 160 -16.91 3.31 15.30
CA ASN A 160 -16.67 2.74 16.62
C ASN A 160 -15.30 2.05 16.69
N GLU A 161 -14.90 1.68 17.90
CA GLU A 161 -13.63 0.97 18.17
C GLU A 161 -13.48 -0.33 17.36
N GLU A 162 -14.58 -1.06 17.11
CA GLU A 162 -14.54 -2.28 16.30
C GLU A 162 -14.07 -1.99 14.86
N VAL A 163 -14.67 -1.02 14.16
CA VAL A 163 -14.26 -0.65 12.80
C VAL A 163 -12.87 -0.04 12.80
N ILE A 164 -12.56 0.83 13.76
CA ILE A 164 -11.24 1.45 13.86
C ILE A 164 -10.16 0.37 13.97
N LYS A 165 -10.33 -0.57 14.89
CA LYS A 165 -9.35 -1.62 15.16
C LYS A 165 -9.24 -2.66 14.06
N VAL A 166 -10.37 -3.15 13.55
CA VAL A 166 -10.39 -4.28 12.60
C VAL A 166 -10.12 -3.85 11.17
N PHE A 167 -10.54 -2.63 10.79
CA PHE A 167 -10.47 -2.18 9.40
C PHE A 167 -9.48 -1.01 9.21
N TRP A 168 -9.64 0.08 9.95
CA TRP A 168 -8.83 1.29 9.69
C TRP A 168 -7.39 1.18 10.17
N GLN A 169 -7.16 0.58 11.34
CA GLN A 169 -5.84 0.47 11.96
C GLN A 169 -4.87 -0.37 11.10
N PRO A 170 -5.24 -1.56 10.58
CA PRO A 170 -4.37 -2.31 9.68
C PRO A 170 -4.01 -1.54 8.41
N ILE A 171 -4.90 -0.70 7.90
CA ILE A 171 -4.63 0.16 6.75
C ILE A 171 -3.64 1.28 7.11
N GLY A 172 -3.81 1.91 8.28
CA GLY A 172 -2.86 2.91 8.81
C GLY A 172 -1.45 2.34 8.94
N VAL A 173 -1.32 1.21 9.61
CA VAL A 173 -0.03 0.55 9.83
C VAL A 173 0.58 0.09 8.50
N SER A 174 -0.20 -0.53 7.60
CA SER A 174 0.34 -1.04 6.33
C SER A 174 0.80 0.04 5.36
N ILE A 175 0.15 1.21 5.33
CA ILE A 175 0.49 2.30 4.41
C ILE A 175 1.52 3.25 5.01
N PHE A 176 1.37 3.60 6.28
CA PHE A 176 2.15 4.67 6.93
C PHE A 176 3.14 4.16 7.97
N ASN A 177 3.11 2.86 8.30
CA ASN A 177 3.92 2.26 9.36
C ASN A 177 3.80 3.03 10.69
N ASN A 178 2.59 3.51 11.00
CA ASN A 178 2.29 4.32 12.17
C ASN A 178 0.84 4.13 12.62
N ASP A 179 0.55 4.47 13.86
CA ASP A 179 -0.79 4.43 14.43
C ASP A 179 -1.67 5.58 13.93
N LEU A 180 -2.99 5.36 13.90
CA LEU A 180 -3.96 6.32 13.38
C LEU A 180 -3.97 7.68 14.13
N GLU A 181 -3.42 7.72 15.33
CA GLU A 181 -3.24 8.93 16.15
C GLU A 181 -2.16 9.86 15.58
N ASN A 182 -1.18 9.29 14.90
CA ASN A 182 0.03 9.98 14.43
C ASN A 182 0.00 10.24 12.92
N ILE A 183 -1.11 9.94 12.25
CA ILE A 183 -1.29 10.16 10.81
C ILE A 183 -2.25 11.34 10.61
N PRO A 184 -1.88 12.38 9.84
CA PRO A 184 -2.80 13.44 9.44
C PRO A 184 -3.95 12.89 8.57
N SER A 185 -5.18 13.30 8.87
CA SER A 185 -6.37 12.75 8.19
C SER A 185 -6.35 12.98 6.68
N ALA A 186 -5.86 14.13 6.20
CA ALA A 186 -5.83 14.40 4.77
C ALA A 186 -4.88 13.50 3.99
N LEU A 187 -3.67 13.29 4.50
CA LEU A 187 -2.71 12.40 3.88
C LEU A 187 -3.26 10.96 3.82
N PHE A 188 -3.92 10.51 4.89
CA PHE A 188 -4.51 9.17 4.93
C PHE A 188 -5.61 8.99 3.90
N PHE A 189 -6.62 9.87 3.88
CA PHE A 189 -7.77 9.69 2.99
C PHE A 189 -7.46 9.99 1.53
N GLU A 190 -6.50 10.86 1.22
CA GLU A 190 -6.01 11.03 -0.15
C GLU A 190 -5.37 9.73 -0.64
N THR A 191 -4.50 9.13 0.17
CA THR A 191 -3.85 7.85 -0.15
C THR A 191 -4.86 6.71 -0.25
N PHE A 192 -5.82 6.64 0.69
CA PHE A 192 -6.89 5.65 0.69
C PHE A 192 -7.76 5.73 -0.57
N LYS A 193 -8.17 6.96 -0.97
CA LYS A 193 -8.95 7.16 -2.21
C LYS A 193 -8.18 6.65 -3.42
N LYS A 194 -6.89 7.01 -3.56
CA LYS A 194 -6.06 6.55 -4.68
C LYS A 194 -5.87 5.04 -4.68
N ALA A 195 -5.62 4.43 -3.52
CA ALA A 195 -5.28 3.02 -3.40
C ALA A 195 -6.48 2.07 -3.52
N PHE A 196 -7.64 2.45 -2.97
CA PHE A 196 -8.79 1.55 -2.85
C PHE A 196 -10.02 2.00 -3.63
N LEU A 197 -10.13 3.29 -3.99
CA LEU A 197 -11.31 3.84 -4.67
C LEU A 197 -11.01 4.33 -6.10
N GLY A 198 -9.76 4.27 -6.58
CA GLY A 198 -9.38 4.60 -7.95
C GLY A 198 -9.73 3.52 -8.99
N LYS A 199 -9.25 3.66 -10.24
CA LYS A 199 -9.33 2.59 -11.27
C LYS A 199 -8.49 1.38 -10.82
N TYR A 200 -9.02 0.17 -10.96
CA TYR A 200 -8.53 -1.01 -10.24
C TYR A 200 -7.45 -1.77 -10.99
N PHE A 201 -6.30 -1.90 -10.32
CA PHE A 201 -5.41 -3.03 -10.50
C PHE A 201 -4.50 -3.18 -9.29
N PHE A 202 -4.30 -4.41 -8.81
CA PHE A 202 -3.33 -4.70 -7.75
C PHE A 202 -2.20 -5.56 -8.33
N CYS A 203 -0.97 -5.11 -8.13
CA CYS A 203 0.22 -5.86 -8.46
C CYS A 203 0.86 -6.41 -7.19
N PHE A 204 1.40 -7.61 -7.30
CA PHE A 204 2.19 -8.26 -6.26
C PHE A 204 3.58 -8.52 -6.84
N PHE A 205 4.63 -8.24 -6.06
CA PHE A 205 5.87 -8.96 -6.25
C PHE A 205 5.67 -10.37 -5.70
N ASN A 206 6.13 -11.37 -6.45
CA ASN A 206 5.93 -12.74 -6.02
C ASN A 206 7.03 -13.65 -6.55
N PHE A 207 8.22 -13.56 -5.92
CA PHE A 207 9.29 -14.53 -6.06
C PHE A 207 9.07 -15.79 -5.19
N GLY A 208 7.94 -15.92 -4.47
CA GLY A 208 7.72 -17.01 -3.50
C GLY A 208 6.36 -17.71 -3.46
N LYS A 209 6.23 -18.77 -2.63
CA LYS A 209 4.97 -19.55 -2.44
C LYS A 209 4.02 -18.97 -1.38
N PHE A 210 4.39 -17.87 -0.71
CA PHE A 210 3.65 -17.36 0.45
C PHE A 210 2.59 -16.33 0.03
N GLN A 211 1.35 -16.50 0.49
CA GLN A 211 0.26 -15.53 0.30
C GLN A 211 0.32 -14.41 1.34
N PHE A 212 -0.17 -13.23 0.95
CA PHE A 212 -0.37 -12.10 1.85
C PHE A 212 -1.45 -12.39 2.90
N ALA A 213 -1.09 -12.26 4.17
CA ALA A 213 -2.03 -12.29 5.28
C ALA A 213 -1.88 -11.03 6.15
N CYS A 214 -3.00 -10.35 6.38
CA CYS A 214 -3.13 -9.25 7.33
C CYS A 214 -3.57 -9.82 8.68
N SER A 215 -2.75 -9.67 9.71
CA SER A 215 -3.18 -9.95 11.07
C SER A 215 -4.05 -8.80 11.56
N ILE A 216 -5.19 -9.10 12.18
CA ILE A 216 -6.08 -8.11 12.79
C ILE A 216 -5.42 -7.42 14.01
N TYR A 217 -4.24 -7.89 14.39
CA TYR A 217 -3.36 -7.28 15.39
C TYR A 217 -1.96 -7.14 14.79
N GLY A 218 -1.36 -5.96 14.92
CA GLY A 218 0.08 -5.82 14.69
C GLY A 218 0.80 -6.90 15.51
N SER A 219 1.80 -7.53 14.90
CA SER A 219 2.74 -8.37 15.63
C SER A 219 3.23 -7.58 16.86
N ASN A 220 2.90 -8.09 18.05
CA ASN A 220 3.68 -7.74 19.25
C ASN A 220 5.12 -8.22 19.05
#